data_AF-A0A3C1NDH3-F1
#
_entry.id   AF-A0A3C1NDH3-F1
#
_cell.length_a   1.000
_cell.length_b   1.000
_cell.length_c   1.000
_cell.angle_alpha   90.00
_cell.angle_beta   90.00
_cell.angle_gamma   90.00
#
_symmetry.space_group_name_H-M   'P 1'
#
loop_
_entity.id
_entity.type
_entity.pdbx_description
1 polymer ?
#
loop_
_entity_poly.entity_id
_entity_poly.type
_entity_poly.pdbx_seq_one_letter_code
_entity_poly.pdbx_strand_id
1 'polypeptide(L)' 'MTRPSKRAPDALRPISFERALSRHAEGSCLVRFGDTHVLCTATAGEPVPPWLKGS' A
#
# COMPACT_ATOMS: atom_id res chain seq x y z
N MET A 1 21.41 -22.01 -5.74
CA MET A 1 21.78 -20.57 -5.78
C MET A 1 21.01 -19.87 -4.69
N THR A 2 21.69 -19.27 -3.71
CA THR A 2 21.05 -18.69 -2.52
C THR A 2 20.68 -17.23 -2.78
N ARG A 3 19.46 -16.81 -2.41
CA ARG A 3 19.02 -15.40 -2.54
C ARG A 3 19.92 -14.49 -1.67
N PRO A 4 20.23 -13.24 -2.08
CA PRO A 4 21.07 -12.33 -1.29
C PRO A 4 20.57 -12.09 0.15
N SER A 5 19.25 -12.10 0.33
CA SER A 5 18.59 -11.97 1.63
C SER A 5 18.55 -13.25 2.47
N LYS A 6 19.18 -14.33 1.99
CA LYS A 6 19.22 -15.66 2.64
C LYS A 6 17.86 -16.29 2.97
N ARG A 7 16.77 -15.76 2.43
CA ARG A 7 15.43 -16.33 2.55
C ARG A 7 15.25 -17.55 1.64
N ALA A 8 14.38 -18.46 2.05
CA ALA A 8 13.93 -19.57 1.20
C ALA A 8 13.22 -19.06 -0.07
N PRO A 9 13.16 -19.84 -1.17
CA PRO A 9 12.55 -19.41 -2.43
C PRO A 9 11.07 -18.99 -2.29
N ASP A 10 10.34 -19.66 -1.40
CA ASP A 10 8.93 -19.49 -1.07
C ASP A 10 8.69 -18.47 0.06
N ALA A 11 9.74 -18.03 0.75
CA ALA A 11 9.62 -17.06 1.84
C ALA A 11 9.51 -15.62 1.31
N LEU A 12 8.42 -14.94 1.71
CA LEU A 12 8.21 -13.51 1.50
C LEU A 12 9.20 -12.66 2.32
N ARG A 13 9.30 -11.37 1.96
CA ARG A 13 9.99 -10.35 2.79
C ARG A 13 9.24 -10.15 4.11
N PRO A 14 9.88 -9.61 5.16
CA PRO A 14 9.15 -9.08 6.32
C PRO A 14 8.14 -8.02 5.85
N ILE A 15 6.90 -8.15 6.29
CA ILE A 15 5.81 -7.24 5.91
C ILE A 15 5.28 -6.54 7.15
N SER A 16 5.09 -5.23 7.06
CA SER A 16 4.43 -4.44 8.11
C SER A 16 3.48 -3.41 7.53
N PHE A 17 2.39 -3.16 8.26
CA PHE A 17 1.39 -2.16 7.92
C PHE A 17 1.23 -1.20 9.09
N GLU A 18 1.58 0.06 8.87
CA GLU A 18 1.35 1.15 9.83
C GLU A 18 0.24 2.04 9.28
N ARG A 19 -0.91 2.08 9.97
CA ARG A 19 -2.11 2.80 9.52
C ARG A 19 -2.14 4.22 10.09
N ALA A 20 -2.98 5.06 9.50
CA ALA A 20 -3.22 6.43 9.96
C ALA A 20 -1.94 7.31 10.00
N LEU A 21 -1.02 7.06 9.06
CA LEU A 21 0.24 7.80 8.96
C LEU A 21 0.03 9.26 8.54
N SER A 22 -0.87 9.50 7.60
CA SER A 22 -1.23 10.85 7.16
C SER A 22 -2.51 11.29 7.85
N ARG A 23 -2.42 12.39 8.60
CA ARG A 23 -3.58 13.01 9.27
C ARG A 23 -4.59 13.66 8.34
N HIS A 24 -4.20 13.90 7.08
CA HIS A 24 -5.02 14.63 6.10
C HIS A 24 -5.74 13.69 5.15
N ALA A 25 -5.23 12.48 4.95
CA ALA A 25 -5.89 11.48 4.12
C ALA A 25 -6.93 10.74 4.97
N GLU A 26 -8.12 10.54 4.42
CA GLU A 26 -9.19 9.76 5.07
C GLU A 26 -8.74 8.32 5.33
N GLY A 27 -7.99 7.75 4.39
CA GLY A 27 -7.27 6.49 4.57
C GLY A 27 -5.77 6.67 4.29
N SER A 28 -4.92 6.18 5.19
CA SER A 28 -3.47 6.14 4.94
C SER A 28 -2.80 4.94 5.57
N CYS A 29 -1.78 4.42 4.90
CA CYS A 29 -0.96 3.33 5.39
C CYS A 29 0.46 3.38 4.83
N LEU A 30 1.46 3.23 5.71
CA LEU A 30 2.83 2.93 5.31
C LEU A 30 3.00 1.40 5.24
N VAL A 31 3.19 0.91 4.03
CA VAL A 31 3.39 -0.51 3.75
C VAL A 31 4.87 -0.77 3.55
N ARG A 32 5.42 -1.76 4.25
CA ARG A 32 6.83 -2.15 4.13
C ARG A 32 6.96 -3.61 3.73
N PHE A 33 7.79 -3.88 2.73
CA PHE A 33 8.16 -5.21 2.28
C PHE A 33 9.69 -5.29 2.30
N GLY A 34 10.26 -5.62 3.46
CA GLY A 34 11.67 -5.43 3.75
C GLY A 34 12.06 -3.96 3.61
N ASP A 35 13.07 -3.67 2.79
CA ASP A 35 13.58 -2.32 2.56
C ASP A 35 12.73 -1.50 1.57
N THR A 36 11.72 -2.11 0.93
CA THR A 36 10.78 -1.39 0.06
C THR A 36 9.66 -0.80 0.90
N HIS A 37 9.56 0.53 0.96
CA HIS A 37 8.52 1.24 1.70
C HIS A 37 7.64 2.04 0.73
N VAL A 38 6.31 1.94 0.89
CA VAL A 38 5.33 2.64 0.06
C VAL A 38 4.31 3.32 0.96
N LEU A 39 4.11 4.63 0.76
CA LEU A 39 3.03 5.38 1.38
C LEU A 39 1.79 5.28 0.48
N CYS A 40 0.75 4.62 0.98
CA CYS A 40 -0.55 4.58 0.33
C CYS A 40 -1.47 5.61 1.00
N THR A 41 -2.13 6.44 0.19
CA THR A 41 -3.17 7.38 0.64
C THR A 41 -4.43 7.14 -0.18
N ALA A 42 -5.58 7.28 0.47
CA ALA A 42 -6.90 7.17 -0.15
C ALA A 42 -7.74 8.37 0.30
N THR A 43 -8.48 8.93 -0.66
CA THR A 43 -9.34 10.08 -0.48
C THR A 43 -10.66 9.78 -1.18
N ALA A 44 -11.79 9.92 -0.48
CA ALA A 44 -13.11 9.87 -1.10
C ALA A 44 -13.34 11.15 -1.91
N GLY A 45 -13.84 10.97 -3.12
CA GLY A 45 -14.30 12.05 -3.98
C GLY A 45 -15.75 11.83 -4.35
N GLU A 46 -16.51 12.92 -4.44
CA GLU A 46 -17.88 12.91 -4.97
C GLU A 46 -17.97 12.71 -6.50
N PRO A 47 -17.04 13.21 -7.35
CA PRO A 47 -17.23 13.10 -8.79
C PRO A 47 -17.00 11.66 -9.26
N VAL A 48 -18.07 11.04 -9.76
CA VAL A 48 -17.95 9.82 -10.55
C VAL A 48 -17.46 10.17 -11.97
N PRO A 49 -16.77 9.22 -12.64
CA PRO A 49 -16.43 9.38 -14.04
C PRO A 49 -17.66 9.70 -14.91
N PRO A 50 -17.52 10.54 -15.96
CA PRO A 50 -18.67 11.01 -16.75
C PRO A 50 -19.56 9.90 -17.32
N TRP A 51 -18.97 8.75 -17.69
CA TRP A 51 -19.68 7.60 -18.23
C TRP A 51 -20.53 6.83 -17.20
N LEU A 52 -20.40 7.13 -15.91
CA LEU A 52 -21.19 6.55 -14.80
C LEU A 52 -22.28 7.50 -14.27
N LYS A 53 -22.41 8.72 -14.82
CA LYS A 53 -23.46 9.65 -14.40
C LYS A 53 -24.81 9.22 -14.99
N GLY A 54 -25.72 8.70 -14.16
CA GLY A 54 -27.12 8.46 -14.50
C GLY A 54 -27.48 7.06 -15.01
N SER A 55 -26.62 6.07 -14.80
CA SER A 55 -26.95 4.63 -14.89
C SER A 55 -27.89 4.19 -13.76
#